data_AF-A0A660PTH2-F1
#
_entry.id   AF-A0A660PTH2-F1
#
_cell.length_a   1.000
_cell.length_b   1.000
_cell.length_c   1.000
_cell.angle_alpha   90.00
_cell.angle_beta   90.00
_cell.angle_gamma   90.00
#
_symmetry.space_group_name_H-M   'P 1'
#
loop_
_entity.id
_entity.type
_entity.pdbx_description
1 polymer ?
#
loop_
_entity_poly.entity_id
_entity_poly.type
_entity_poly.pdbx_seq_one_letter_code
_entity_poly.pdbx_strand_id
1 'polypeptide(L)'
;MENAVLVSRALGLTPVRVALSGAVDRTYESVPASRSCQEFIKRAMELNLEDVLIQGPLTFDSATSGEIAALKGIEGPVAGDTDIYLTDTIEECNIVAKALINFADTVFSGVIVGARVPVSLVSRTDTLKNKKSSVSIACLVAEYYRLTGVAGGTI
;
A
#
# COMPACT_ATOMS: atom_id res chain seq x y z
N MET A 1 3.14 -3.08 7.26
CA MET A 1 3.50 -3.49 5.88
C MET A 1 3.03 -4.90 5.58
N GLU A 2 3.40 -5.92 6.38
CA GLU A 2 3.01 -7.33 6.15
C GLU A 2 1.50 -7.53 5.95
N ASN A 3 0.68 -6.88 6.77
CA ASN A 3 -0.77 -6.87 6.60
C ASN A 3 -1.23 -6.34 5.23
N ALA A 4 -0.57 -5.32 4.68
CA ALA A 4 -0.90 -4.80 3.36
C ALA A 4 -0.44 -5.75 2.25
N VAL A 5 0.75 -6.36 2.40
CA VAL A 5 1.24 -7.42 1.50
C VAL A 5 0.27 -8.60 1.47
N LEU A 6 -0.26 -9.02 2.63
CA LEU A 6 -1.26 -10.07 2.70
C LEU A 6 -2.50 -9.72 1.87
N VAL A 7 -3.02 -8.49 2.01
CA VAL A 7 -4.18 -8.05 1.24
C VAL A 7 -3.88 -8.07 -0.26
N SER A 8 -2.70 -7.61 -0.69
CA SER A 8 -2.28 -7.67 -2.09
C SER A 8 -2.19 -9.10 -2.62
N ARG A 9 -1.65 -10.05 -1.82
CA ARG A 9 -1.64 -11.47 -2.18
C ARG A 9 -3.04 -12.06 -2.27
N ALA A 10 -3.97 -11.67 -1.37
CA ALA A 10 -5.37 -12.05 -1.45
C ALA A 10 -6.07 -11.52 -2.72
N LEU A 11 -5.58 -10.43 -3.29
CA LEU A 11 -5.98 -9.90 -4.60
C LEU A 11 -5.28 -10.58 -5.78
N GLY A 12 -4.38 -11.54 -5.53
CA GLY A 12 -3.66 -12.29 -6.55
C GLY A 12 -2.38 -11.62 -7.06
N LEU A 13 -1.87 -10.58 -6.36
CA LEU A 13 -0.66 -9.87 -6.76
C LEU A 13 0.59 -10.62 -6.29
N THR A 14 1.48 -10.95 -7.23
CA THR A 14 2.83 -11.45 -6.98
C THR A 14 3.74 -11.14 -8.19
N PRO A 15 4.97 -10.61 -7.98
CA PRO A 15 5.48 -10.05 -6.74
C PRO A 15 4.71 -8.79 -6.31
N VAL A 16 4.64 -8.52 -5.02
CA VAL A 16 3.99 -7.32 -4.45
C VAL A 16 4.99 -6.17 -4.39
N ARG A 17 4.67 -5.06 -5.06
CA ARG A 17 5.48 -3.84 -5.12
C ARG A 17 5.03 -2.84 -4.07
N VAL A 18 5.94 -2.45 -3.18
CA VAL A 18 5.69 -1.55 -2.06
C VAL A 18 6.52 -0.29 -2.23
N ALA A 19 5.85 0.82 -2.50
CA ALA A 19 6.42 2.16 -2.43
C ALA A 19 6.28 2.70 -1.01
N LEU A 20 7.37 3.17 -0.40
CA LEU A 20 7.31 3.94 0.83
C LEU A 20 7.13 5.41 0.47
N SER A 21 6.15 6.07 1.10
CA SER A 21 5.83 7.44 0.78
C SER A 21 6.97 8.40 1.08
N GLY A 22 7.03 9.48 0.31
CA GLY A 22 7.91 10.59 0.63
C GLY A 22 7.60 11.85 -0.15
N ALA A 23 8.08 12.98 0.38
CA ALA A 23 8.07 14.26 -0.30
C ALA A 23 9.14 14.37 -1.41
N VAL A 24 10.00 13.36 -1.53
CA VAL A 24 11.14 13.27 -2.44
C VAL A 24 11.33 11.82 -2.90
N ASP A 25 11.92 11.65 -4.07
CA ASP A 25 12.09 10.33 -4.72
C ASP A 25 13.38 9.59 -4.37
N ARG A 26 14.21 10.19 -3.50
CA ARG A 26 15.48 9.61 -3.05
C ARG A 26 15.86 10.16 -1.69
N THR A 27 16.77 9.46 -1.03
CA THR A 27 17.29 9.89 0.25
C THR A 27 18.22 11.09 0.09
N TYR A 28 17.97 12.12 0.88
CA TYR A 28 18.81 13.31 0.99
C TYR A 28 19.18 13.54 2.45
N GLU A 29 20.44 13.85 2.73
CA GLU A 29 20.91 14.09 4.11
C GLU A 29 20.16 15.23 4.80
N SER A 30 19.77 16.25 4.02
CA SER A 30 19.03 17.44 4.46
C SER A 30 17.54 17.17 4.74
N VAL A 31 17.02 15.99 4.41
CA VAL A 31 15.61 15.62 4.58
C VAL A 31 15.53 14.44 5.55
N PRO A 32 15.36 14.68 6.88
CA PRO A 32 15.37 13.62 7.89
C PRO A 32 14.39 12.47 7.61
N ALA A 33 13.18 12.79 7.15
CA ALA A 33 12.16 11.78 6.81
C ALA A 33 12.65 10.78 5.74
N SER A 34 13.47 11.23 4.79
CA SER A 34 14.03 10.37 3.74
C SER A 34 15.06 9.37 4.26
N ARG A 35 15.64 9.61 5.45
CA ARG A 35 16.56 8.69 6.14
C ARG A 35 15.81 7.61 6.91
N SER A 36 14.72 7.97 7.60
CA SER A 36 13.84 7.01 8.28
C SER A 36 13.33 5.94 7.31
N CYS A 37 13.07 6.32 6.05
CA CYS A 37 12.72 5.41 4.99
C CYS A 37 13.79 4.32 4.73
N GLN A 38 15.08 4.67 4.70
CA GLN A 38 16.16 3.70 4.50
C GLN A 38 16.29 2.73 5.68
N GLU A 39 16.14 3.24 6.90
CA GLU A 39 16.13 2.40 8.10
C GLU A 39 14.95 1.43 8.09
N PHE A 40 13.77 1.87 7.65
CA PHE A 40 12.61 1.02 7.47
C PHE A 40 12.86 -0.07 6.42
N ILE A 41 13.39 0.27 5.24
CA ILE A 41 13.70 -0.71 4.18
C ILE A 41 14.65 -1.78 4.72
N LYS A 42 15.70 -1.38 5.44
CA LYS A 42 16.65 -2.33 6.05
C LYS A 42 15.95 -3.31 6.99
N ARG A 43 15.11 -2.83 7.90
CA ARG A 43 14.33 -3.67 8.83
C ARG A 43 13.31 -4.54 8.10
N ALA A 44 12.67 -4.01 7.04
CA ALA A 44 11.69 -4.73 6.25
C ALA A 44 12.35 -5.88 5.46
N MET A 45 13.58 -5.72 4.99
CA MET A 45 14.34 -6.80 4.35
C MET A 45 14.66 -7.94 5.34
N GLU A 46 14.86 -7.63 6.62
CA GLU A 46 15.11 -8.65 7.67
C GLU A 46 13.89 -9.56 7.91
N LEU A 47 12.67 -9.14 7.52
CA LEU A 47 11.47 -9.97 7.57
C LEU A 47 11.47 -11.09 6.51
N ASN A 48 12.37 -11.05 5.52
CA ASN A 48 12.50 -12.05 4.45
C ASN A 48 11.17 -12.41 3.77
N LEU A 49 10.33 -11.40 3.49
CA LEU A 49 9.07 -11.62 2.78
C LEU A 49 9.36 -12.00 1.32
N GLU A 50 9.02 -13.24 0.96
CA GLU A 50 9.12 -13.75 -0.40
C GLU A 50 8.28 -12.93 -1.39
N ASP A 51 8.79 -12.72 -2.61
CA ASP A 51 8.09 -12.00 -3.68
C ASP A 51 7.56 -10.60 -3.27
N VAL A 52 8.31 -9.88 -2.42
CA VAL A 52 8.02 -8.49 -2.05
C VAL A 52 9.16 -7.59 -2.50
N LEU A 53 8.83 -6.57 -3.30
CA LEU A 53 9.77 -5.57 -3.79
C LEU A 53 9.48 -4.25 -3.08
N ILE A 54 10.47 -3.66 -2.42
CA ILE A 54 10.30 -2.44 -1.62
C ILE A 54 11.21 -1.35 -2.19
N GLN A 55 10.66 -0.17 -2.42
CA GLN A 55 11.40 1.00 -2.88
C GLN A 55 10.89 2.25 -2.17
N GLY A 56 11.80 3.16 -1.84
CA GLY A 56 11.42 4.44 -1.27
C GLY A 56 12.62 5.25 -0.76
N PRO A 57 12.38 6.51 -0.39
CA PRO A 57 11.08 7.20 -0.46
C PRO A 57 10.71 7.50 -1.91
N LEU A 58 9.42 7.44 -2.25
CA LEU A 58 8.90 7.82 -3.56
C LEU A 58 7.76 8.81 -3.39
N THR A 59 7.74 9.84 -4.23
CA THR A 59 6.54 10.68 -4.37
C THR A 59 5.41 9.88 -5.01
N PHE A 60 4.16 10.24 -4.72
CA PHE A 60 2.99 9.48 -5.18
C PHE A 60 2.93 9.33 -6.70
N ASP A 61 3.27 10.39 -7.45
CA ASP A 61 3.31 10.39 -8.91
C ASP A 61 4.44 9.50 -9.45
N SER A 62 5.65 9.57 -8.89
CA SER A 62 6.75 8.66 -9.25
C SER A 62 6.47 7.20 -8.91
N ALA A 63 5.66 6.93 -7.88
CA ALA A 63 5.28 5.59 -7.50
C ALA A 63 4.18 5.00 -8.42
N THR A 64 3.34 5.84 -9.04
CA THR A 64 2.12 5.39 -9.75
C THR A 64 2.12 5.68 -11.25
N SER A 65 3.08 6.46 -11.77
CA SER A 65 3.20 6.76 -13.20
C SER A 65 4.61 6.43 -13.71
N GLY A 66 4.70 5.41 -14.56
CA GLY A 66 5.94 5.04 -15.26
C GLY A 66 6.49 6.17 -16.13
N GLU A 67 5.62 6.99 -16.72
CA GLU A 67 6.03 8.17 -17.50
C GLU A 67 6.74 9.20 -16.62
N ILE A 68 6.16 9.54 -15.48
CA ILE A 68 6.74 10.53 -14.55
C ILE A 68 8.03 9.99 -13.92
N ALA A 69 8.04 8.71 -13.53
CA ALA A 69 9.25 8.06 -13.03
C ALA A 69 10.39 8.15 -14.05
N ALA A 70 10.13 7.83 -15.32
CA ALA A 70 11.12 7.93 -16.39
C ALA A 70 11.61 9.36 -16.61
N LEU A 71 10.70 10.35 -16.63
CA LEU A 71 11.06 11.77 -16.78
C LEU A 71 11.94 12.30 -15.64
N LYS A 72 11.70 11.82 -14.41
CA LYS A 72 12.50 12.17 -13.23
C LYS A 72 13.77 11.31 -13.08
N GLY A 73 13.98 10.32 -13.96
CA GLY A 73 15.10 9.38 -13.89
C GLY A 73 15.06 8.47 -12.66
N ILE A 74 13.86 8.12 -12.20
CA ILE A 74 13.65 7.21 -11.08
C ILE A 74 13.54 5.79 -11.63
N GLU A 75 14.54 4.98 -11.30
CA GLU A 75 14.61 3.57 -11.71
C GLU A 75 14.23 2.65 -10.56
N GLY A 76 13.94 1.39 -10.88
CA GLY A 76 13.69 0.34 -9.89
C GLY A 76 12.37 -0.40 -10.14
N PRO A 77 12.18 -1.53 -9.45
CA PRO A 77 11.08 -2.45 -9.74
C PRO A 77 9.69 -1.96 -9.28
N VAL A 78 9.63 -0.87 -8.51
CA VAL A 78 8.39 -0.31 -7.96
C VAL A 78 8.04 1.04 -8.61
N ALA A 79 9.03 1.75 -9.15
CA ALA A 79 8.85 3.07 -9.73
C ALA A 79 7.82 3.03 -10.88
N GLY A 80 6.75 3.80 -10.73
CA GLY A 80 5.67 3.93 -11.71
C GLY A 80 4.67 2.77 -11.77
N ASP A 81 4.83 1.73 -10.95
CA ASP A 81 4.01 0.51 -10.98
C ASP A 81 3.80 -0.06 -9.56
N THR A 82 3.50 0.81 -8.58
CA THR A 82 3.32 0.35 -7.19
C THR A 82 1.97 -0.34 -6.95
N ASP A 83 1.98 -1.43 -6.19
CA ASP A 83 0.75 -2.08 -5.69
C ASP A 83 0.31 -1.50 -4.34
N ILE A 84 1.28 -1.10 -3.51
CA ILE A 84 1.07 -0.56 -2.17
C ILE A 84 1.85 0.76 -2.05
N TYR A 85 1.13 1.86 -1.81
CA TYR A 85 1.75 3.12 -1.40
C TYR A 85 1.64 3.26 0.13
N LEU A 86 2.70 2.92 0.84
CA LEU A 86 2.75 2.88 2.31
C LEU A 86 3.10 4.27 2.86
N THR A 87 2.10 4.93 3.44
CA THR A 87 2.21 6.26 4.04
C THR A 87 2.79 6.22 5.46
N ASP A 88 3.42 7.31 5.88
CA ASP A 88 4.03 7.43 7.22
C ASP A 88 3.01 7.83 8.31
N THR A 89 1.98 8.60 7.93
CA THR A 89 0.94 9.09 8.86
C THR A 89 -0.47 8.84 8.37
N ILE A 90 -1.42 8.84 9.33
CA ILE A 90 -2.84 8.70 9.02
C ILE A 90 -3.37 9.93 8.26
N GLU A 91 -2.82 11.11 8.54
CA GLU A 91 -3.17 12.36 7.86
C GLU A 91 -2.78 12.28 6.38
N GLU A 92 -1.58 11.80 6.06
CA GLU A 92 -1.11 11.59 4.68
C GLU A 92 -2.05 10.63 3.94
N CYS A 93 -2.31 9.46 4.53
CA CYS A 93 -3.19 8.44 3.97
C CYS A 93 -4.60 8.99 3.71
N ASN A 94 -5.20 9.67 4.70
CA ASN A 94 -6.55 10.20 4.58
C ASN A 94 -6.65 11.28 3.51
N ILE A 95 -5.65 12.17 3.40
CA ILE A 95 -5.61 13.20 2.37
C ILE A 95 -5.54 12.55 0.98
N VAL A 96 -4.61 11.62 0.75
CA VAL A 96 -4.45 10.92 -0.54
C VAL A 96 -5.72 10.16 -0.90
N ALA A 97 -6.24 9.33 0.01
CA ALA A 97 -7.44 8.55 -0.23
C ALA A 97 -8.65 9.43 -0.55
N LYS A 98 -8.88 10.52 0.20
CA LYS A 98 -10.01 11.42 -0.04
C LYS A 98 -9.85 12.23 -1.32
N ALA A 99 -8.62 12.60 -1.68
CA ALA A 99 -8.35 13.24 -2.96
C ALA A 99 -8.72 12.31 -4.12
N LEU A 100 -8.28 11.04 -4.08
CA LEU A 100 -8.63 10.04 -5.10
C LEU A 100 -10.13 9.78 -5.17
N ILE A 101 -10.81 9.64 -4.03
CA ILE A 101 -12.25 9.37 -3.97
C ILE A 101 -13.07 10.53 -4.57
N ASN A 102 -12.67 11.78 -4.30
CA ASN A 102 -13.45 12.94 -4.68
C ASN A 102 -13.10 13.50 -6.07
N PHE A 103 -11.84 13.36 -6.48
CA PHE A 103 -11.32 14.00 -7.69
C PHE A 103 -10.89 13.03 -8.78
N ALA A 104 -10.79 11.74 -8.50
CA ALA A 104 -10.59 10.71 -9.50
C ALA A 104 -11.82 9.78 -9.55
N ASP A 105 -12.16 9.27 -10.73
CA ASP A 105 -13.25 8.30 -10.90
C ASP A 105 -12.81 6.92 -10.39
N THR A 106 -12.58 6.82 -9.08
CA THR A 106 -12.04 5.65 -8.41
C THR A 106 -13.09 4.95 -7.56
N VAL A 107 -12.94 3.63 -7.41
CA VAL A 107 -13.75 2.84 -6.47
C VAL A 107 -12.91 2.60 -5.23
N PHE A 108 -13.40 3.10 -4.10
CA PHE A 108 -12.73 2.86 -2.83
C PHE A 108 -13.18 1.53 -2.20
N SER A 109 -12.22 0.77 -1.69
CA SER A 109 -12.44 -0.46 -0.92
C SER A 109 -11.63 -0.42 0.35
N GLY A 110 -12.30 -0.46 1.50
CA GLY A 110 -11.68 -0.41 2.82
C GLY A 110 -11.84 -1.74 3.55
N VAL A 111 -10.76 -2.22 4.15
CA VAL A 111 -10.75 -3.39 5.04
C VAL A 111 -9.75 -3.17 6.17
N ILE A 112 -10.15 -3.51 7.40
CA ILE A 112 -9.26 -3.63 8.55
C ILE A 112 -8.79 -5.09 8.62
N VAL A 113 -7.48 -5.27 8.65
CA VAL A 113 -6.78 -6.55 8.78
C VAL A 113 -5.85 -6.52 9.99
N GLY A 114 -5.25 -7.65 10.36
CA GLY A 114 -4.47 -7.78 11.59
C GLY A 114 -5.21 -8.51 12.74
N ALA A 115 -6.52 -8.71 12.59
CA ALA A 115 -7.33 -9.53 13.49
C ALA A 115 -7.55 -10.92 12.89
N ARG A 116 -8.16 -11.82 13.69
CA ARG A 116 -8.51 -13.19 13.25
C ARG A 116 -9.46 -13.22 12.05
N VAL A 117 -10.28 -12.18 11.88
CA VAL A 117 -11.19 -12.01 10.75
C VAL A 117 -11.05 -10.59 10.19
N PRO A 118 -11.16 -10.38 8.87
CA PRO A 118 -11.16 -9.04 8.30
C PRO A 118 -12.47 -8.32 8.62
N VAL A 119 -12.40 -7.00 8.77
CA VAL A 119 -13.57 -6.15 9.03
C VAL A 119 -13.72 -5.15 7.90
N SER A 120 -14.85 -5.20 7.19
CA SER A 120 -15.16 -4.22 6.14
C SER A 120 -15.20 -2.81 6.71
N LEU A 121 -14.45 -1.89 6.10
CA LEU A 121 -14.37 -0.48 6.50
C LEU A 121 -15.03 0.42 5.45
N VAL A 122 -15.92 1.27 5.91
CA VAL A 122 -16.64 2.25 5.07
C VAL A 122 -16.73 3.58 5.78
N SER A 123 -16.82 4.66 5.00
CA SER A 123 -17.11 6.01 5.46
C SER A 123 -18.62 6.28 5.42
N ARG A 124 -19.09 7.18 6.29
CA ARG A 124 -20.49 7.61 6.30
C ARG A 124 -20.93 8.18 4.95
N THR A 125 -20.02 8.92 4.30
CA THR A 125 -20.25 9.59 3.03
C THR A 125 -19.97 8.72 1.81
N ASP A 126 -19.64 7.44 1.98
CA ASP A 126 -19.35 6.55 0.86
C ASP A 126 -20.59 6.24 0.01
N THR A 127 -20.35 6.12 -1.30
CA THR A 127 -21.32 5.65 -2.28
C THR A 127 -21.67 4.18 -2.04
N LEU A 128 -22.82 3.74 -2.58
CA LEU A 128 -23.18 2.32 -2.56
C LEU A 128 -22.12 1.44 -3.24
N LYS A 129 -21.47 1.95 -4.30
CA LYS A 129 -20.41 1.26 -5.02
C LYS A 129 -19.20 1.00 -4.12
N ASN A 130 -18.72 2.03 -3.41
CA ASN A 130 -17.61 1.91 -2.48
C ASN A 130 -17.94 0.95 -1.32
N LYS A 131 -19.14 1.05 -0.75
CA LYS A 131 -19.58 0.15 0.34
C LYS A 131 -19.61 -1.32 -0.09
N LYS A 132 -20.12 -1.61 -1.29
CA LYS A 132 -20.10 -2.96 -1.87
C LYS A 132 -18.67 -3.44 -2.08
N SER A 133 -17.80 -2.57 -2.61
CA SER A 133 -16.40 -2.89 -2.85
C SER A 133 -15.63 -3.21 -1.56
N SER A 134 -15.87 -2.47 -0.48
CA SER A 134 -15.32 -2.77 0.86
C SER A 134 -15.75 -4.15 1.40
N VAL A 135 -17.01 -4.55 1.18
CA VAL A 135 -17.47 -5.89 1.56
C VAL A 135 -16.80 -6.95 0.67
N SER A 136 -16.70 -6.70 -0.64
CA SER A 136 -16.05 -7.63 -1.57
C SER A 136 -14.59 -7.90 -1.20
N ILE A 137 -13.79 -6.87 -0.90
CA ILE A 137 -12.40 -7.07 -0.50
C ILE A 137 -12.31 -7.79 0.85
N ALA A 138 -13.21 -7.53 1.80
CA ALA A 138 -13.24 -8.26 3.07
C ALA A 138 -13.54 -9.76 2.87
N CYS A 139 -14.45 -10.11 1.95
CA CYS A 139 -14.72 -11.51 1.58
C CYS A 139 -13.49 -12.19 0.94
N LEU A 140 -12.80 -11.50 0.04
CA LEU A 140 -11.58 -12.04 -0.60
C LEU A 140 -10.48 -12.31 0.44
N VAL A 141 -10.25 -11.37 1.35
CA VAL A 141 -9.27 -11.53 2.43
C VAL A 141 -9.67 -12.65 3.39
N ALA A 142 -10.97 -12.79 3.70
CA ALA A 142 -11.46 -13.86 4.57
C ALA A 142 -11.24 -15.25 3.94
N GLU A 143 -11.49 -15.35 2.63
CA GLU A 143 -11.23 -16.59 1.88
C GLU A 143 -9.73 -16.90 1.83
N TYR A 144 -8.89 -15.88 1.63
CA TYR A 144 -7.43 -16.05 1.66
C TYR A 144 -6.93 -16.55 3.03
N TYR A 145 -7.44 -16.00 4.15
CA TYR A 145 -7.15 -16.52 5.50
C TYR A 145 -7.52 -18.00 5.62
N ARG A 146 -8.69 -18.40 5.08
CA ARG A 146 -9.16 -19.78 5.13
C ARG A 146 -8.26 -20.74 4.34
N LEU A 147 -7.80 -20.34 3.16
CA LEU A 147 -6.98 -21.16 2.27
C LEU A 147 -5.54 -21.31 2.77
N THR A 148 -4.98 -20.26 3.37
CA THR A 148 -3.57 -20.22 3.80
C THR A 148 -3.35 -20.53 5.27
N GLY A 149 -4.42 -20.55 6.08
CA GLY A 149 -4.32 -20.73 7.54
C GLY A 149 -3.71 -19.53 8.27
N VAL A 150 -3.36 -18.46 7.55
CA VAL A 150 -2.82 -17.22 8.13
C VAL A 150 -4.00 -16.39 8.65
N ALA A 151 -4.31 -16.52 9.95
CA ALA A 151 -5.10 -15.51 10.64
C ALA A 151 -4.23 -14.26 10.83
N GLY A 152 -4.81 -13.06 10.77
CA GLY A 152 -4.07 -11.78 10.76
C GLY A 152 -3.18 -11.45 11.97
N GLY A 153 -2.90 -12.38 12.88
CA GLY A 153 -2.04 -12.18 14.06
C GLY A 153 -0.92 -13.21 14.19
N THR A 154 -0.52 -13.89 13.10
CA THR A 154 0.54 -14.92 13.12
C THR A 154 1.51 -14.79 11.95
N ILE A 155 1.83 -13.54 11.58
CA ILE A 155 3.02 -13.22 10.78
C ILE A 155 4.08 -12.74 11.75
#